data_AF-N9JK69-F1
#
_entry.id   AF-N9JK69-F1
#
_cell.length_a   1.000
_cell.length_b   1.000
_cell.length_c   1.000
_cell.angle_alpha   90.00
_cell.angle_beta   90.00
_cell.angle_gamma   90.00
#
_symmetry.space_group_name_H-M   'P 1'
#
loop_
_entity.id
_entity.type
_entity.pdbx_description
1 polymer ?
#
loop_
_entity_poly.entity_id
_entity_poly.type
_entity_poly.pdbx_seq_one_letter_code
_entity_poly.pdbx_strand_id
1 'polypeptide(L)' 'MSLKNLDINSRLIREIAIILIIKVALLLTIKHIWFDAPTIPKNFDNQVAEHIAGDNSSHIKETR' A
#
# COMPACT_ATOMS: atom_id res chain seq x y z
N MET A 1 -37.43 -3.17 -34.01
CA MET A 1 -36.70 -1.89 -33.76
C MET A 1 -35.74 -1.99 -32.56
N SER A 2 -35.02 -3.12 -32.38
CA SER A 2 -34.37 -3.45 -31.09
C SER A 2 -32.83 -3.60 -31.16
N LEU A 3 -32.25 -3.95 -32.32
CA LEU A 3 -30.82 -4.26 -32.43
C LEU A 3 -29.89 -3.03 -32.25
N LYS A 4 -30.36 -1.83 -32.59
CA LYS A 4 -29.54 -0.60 -32.50
C LYS A 4 -29.14 -0.23 -31.08
N ASN A 5 -29.91 -0.64 -30.07
CA ASN A 5 -29.62 -0.26 -28.68
C ASN A 5 -28.45 -1.08 -28.11
N LEU A 6 -28.28 -2.33 -28.52
CA LEU A 6 -27.21 -3.20 -28.03
C LEU A 6 -25.81 -2.68 -28.42
N ASP A 7 -25.67 -2.19 -29.66
CA ASP A 7 -24.42 -1.60 -30.17
C ASP A 7 -24.05 -0.28 -29.48
N ILE A 8 -25.04 0.54 -29.13
CA ILE A 8 -24.78 1.80 -28.40
C ILE A 8 -24.32 1.48 -26.97
N ASN A 9 -24.98 0.55 -26.29
CA ASN A 9 -24.62 0.16 -24.93
C ASN A 9 -23.22 -0.48 -24.87
N SER A 10 -22.88 -1.36 -25.82
CA SER A 10 -21.54 -1.98 -25.85
C SER A 10 -20.42 -0.96 -26.05
N ARG A 11 -20.68 0.07 -26.87
CA ARG A 11 -19.74 1.16 -27.10
C ARG A 11 -19.59 2.05 -25.86
N LEU A 12 -20.69 2.40 -25.20
CA LEU A 12 -20.68 3.16 -23.95
C LEU A 12 -19.97 2.40 -22.82
N ILE A 13 -20.22 1.09 -22.69
CA ILE A 13 -19.56 0.24 -21.70
C ILE A 13 -18.05 0.20 -21.96
N ARG A 14 -17.62 0.11 -23.23
CA ARG A 14 -16.20 0.13 -23.59
C ARG A 14 -15.54 1.46 -23.27
N GLU A 15 -16.20 2.58 -23.56
CA GLU A 15 -15.69 3.92 -23.23
C GLU A 15 -15.57 4.11 -21.71
N ILE A 16 -16.59 3.72 -20.94
CA ILE A 16 -16.57 3.77 -19.47
C ILE A 16 -15.49 2.86 -18.90
N ALA A 17 -15.31 1.65 -19.45
CA ALA A 17 -14.26 0.73 -19.02
C ALA A 17 -12.85 1.30 -19.23
N ILE A 18 -12.61 1.99 -20.36
CA ILE A 18 -11.33 2.67 -20.62
C ILE A 18 -11.08 3.78 -19.59
N ILE A 19 -12.08 4.62 -19.32
CA ILE A 19 -11.98 5.70 -18.32
C ILE A 19 -11.69 5.11 -16.93
N LEU A 20 -12.37 4.00 -16.58
CA LEU A 20 -12.17 3.31 -15.32
C LEU A 20 -10.75 2.77 -15.18
N ILE A 21 -10.22 2.11 -16.22
CA ILE A 21 -8.84 1.61 -16.25
C ILE A 21 -7.84 2.75 -16.05
N ILE A 22 -8.02 3.87 -16.74
CA ILE A 22 -7.15 5.05 -16.58
C ILE A 22 -7.18 5.55 -15.13
N LYS A 23 -8.37 5.65 -14.53
CA LYS A 23 -8.52 6.08 -13.13
C LYS A 23 -7.80 5.15 -12.17
N VAL A 24 -7.96 3.83 -12.35
CA VAL A 24 -7.30 2.81 -11.51
C VAL A 24 -5.79 2.87 -11.68
N ALA A 25 -5.29 2.99 -12.91
CA ALA A 25 -3.85 3.14 -13.18
C ALA A 25 -3.27 4.40 -12.51
N LEU A 26 -4.01 5.52 -12.54
CA LEU A 26 -3.61 6.76 -11.88
C LEU A 26 -3.53 6.58 -10.36
N LEU A 27 -4.55 5.95 -9.76
CA LEU A 27 -4.58 5.65 -8.33
C LEU A 27 -3.45 4.71 -7.91
N LEU A 28 -3.16 3.66 -8.70
CA LEU A 28 -2.05 2.74 -8.43
C LEU A 28 -0.70 3.43 -8.55
N THR A 29 -0.54 4.34 -9.51
CA THR A 29 0.69 5.12 -9.68
C THR A 29 0.92 6.06 -8.49
N ILE A 30 -0.14 6.76 -8.05
CA ILE A 30 -0.07 7.62 -6.86
C ILE A 30 0.22 6.77 -5.61
N LYS A 31 -0.46 5.64 -5.44
CA LYS A 31 -0.18 4.69 -4.36
C LYS A 31 1.28 4.24 -4.38
N HIS A 32 1.80 3.90 -5.56
CA HIS A 32 3.18 3.45 -5.71
C HIS A 32 4.14 4.57 -5.32
N ILE A 33 4.04 5.78 -5.89
CA ILE A 33 4.97 6.87 -5.52
C ILE A 33 4.90 7.25 -4.03
N TRP A 34 3.72 7.14 -3.42
CA TRP A 34 3.53 7.44 -1.99
C TRP A 34 3.99 6.31 -1.06
N PHE A 35 4.04 5.06 -1.55
CA PHE A 35 4.43 3.87 -0.78
C PHE A 35 5.82 3.32 -1.14
N ASP A 36 6.42 3.82 -2.21
CA ASP A 36 7.75 3.43 -2.71
C ASP A 36 8.87 4.26 -2.08
N ALA A 37 8.54 5.25 -1.24
CA ALA A 37 9.45 5.73 -0.21
C ALA A 37 9.36 4.76 0.96
N PRO A 38 10.32 3.83 1.16
CA PRO A 38 10.29 2.92 2.29
C PRO A 38 10.44 3.76 3.56
N THR A 39 9.33 4.00 4.25
CA THR A 39 9.34 4.60 5.59
C THR A 39 9.75 3.57 6.66
N ILE A 40 10.13 2.36 6.25
CA ILE A 40 10.79 1.39 7.10
C ILE A 40 12.30 1.65 6.98
N PRO A 41 12.90 2.41 7.92
CA PRO A 41 14.34 2.58 7.91
C PRO A 41 14.98 1.21 8.10
N LYS A 42 16.00 0.92 7.30
CA LYS A 42 16.76 -0.36 7.31
C LYS A 42 17.32 -0.74 8.70
N ASN A 43 17.27 0.16 9.67
CA ASN A 43 17.87 0.03 10.99
C ASN A 43 16.84 0.09 12.14
N PHE A 44 15.54 -0.06 11.88
CA PHE A 44 14.52 -0.05 12.95
C PHE A 44 14.70 -1.24 13.91
N ASP A 45 15.07 -2.41 13.38
CA ASP A 45 15.26 -3.61 14.18
C ASP A 45 16.45 -3.50 15.14
N ASN A 46 17.52 -2.80 14.74
CA ASN A 46 18.74 -2.75 15.53
C ASN A 46 18.62 -1.82 16.75
N GLN A 47 17.93 -0.68 16.62
CA GLN A 47 17.66 0.23 17.75
C GLN A 47 16.59 -0.30 18.70
N VAL A 48 15.57 -0.99 18.18
CA VAL A 48 14.57 -1.65 19.04
C VAL A 48 15.20 -2.86 19.74
N ALA A 49 16.03 -3.65 19.06
CA ALA A 49 16.76 -4.75 19.68
C ALA A 49 17.72 -4.26 20.76
N GLU A 50 18.45 -3.16 20.55
CA GLU A 50 19.30 -2.55 21.59
C GLU A 50 18.49 -2.01 22.77
N HIS A 51 17.32 -1.39 22.53
CA HIS A 51 16.47 -0.89 23.62
C HIS A 51 15.81 -2.03 24.41
N ILE A 52 15.32 -3.08 23.73
CA ILE A 52 14.67 -4.24 24.36
C ILE A 52 15.71 -5.16 25.03
N ALA A 53 16.91 -5.31 24.47
CA ALA A 53 17.99 -6.12 25.06
C ALA A 53 18.79 -5.35 26.12
N GLY A 54 18.90 -4.03 26.01
CA GLY A 54 19.59 -3.16 26.97
C GLY A 54 18.82 -3.00 28.28
N ASP A 55 17.48 -2.92 28.24
CA ASP A 55 16.64 -2.69 29.42
C ASP A 55 16.44 -3.95 30.28
N ASN A 56 16.65 -5.14 29.72
CA ASN A 56 16.57 -6.40 30.47
C ASN A 56 17.88 -6.82 31.16
N SER A 57 18.97 -6.06 31.01
CA SER A 57 20.26 -6.41 31.62
C SER A 57 20.54 -5.76 32.97
N SER A 58 19.77 -4.74 33.40
CA SER A 58 20.10 -3.95 34.59
C SER A 58 19.15 -4.07 35.78
N HIS A 59 18.21 -5.02 35.82
CA HIS A 59 17.33 -5.18 36.98
C HIS A 59 17.12 -6.62 37.46
N ILE A 60 18.21 -7.40 37.57
CA ILE A 60 18.25 -8.54 38.50
C ILE A 60 19.37 -8.26 39.50
N LYS A 61 19.05 -7.45 40.51
CA LYS A 61 19.86 -7.33 41.73
C LYS A 61 19.34 -8.39 42.69
N GLU A 62 19.92 -9.59 42.58
CA GLU A 62 19.73 -10.70 43.51
C GLU A 62 20.14 -10.25 44.92
N THR A 63 19.15 -9.94 45.76
CA THR A 63 19.35 -9.66 47.19
C THR A 63 19.44 -10.99 47.94
N ARG A 64 20.67 -11.38 48.28
CA ARG A 64 20.97 -12.33 49.36
C ARG A 64 21.21 -11.57 50.66
#